data_AF-A0A352YWH4-F1
#
_entry.id   AF-A0A352YWH4-F1
#
_cell.length_a   1.000
_cell.length_b   1.000
_cell.length_c   1.000
_cell.angle_alpha   90.00
_cell.angle_beta   90.00
_cell.angle_gamma   90.00
#
_symmetry.space_group_name_H-M   'P 1'
#
loop_
_entity.id
_entity.type
_entity.pdbx_description
1 polymer ?
#
loop_
_entity_poly.entity_id
_entity_poly.type
_entity_poly.pdbx_seq_one_letter_code
_entity_poly.pdbx_strand_id
1 'polypeptide(L)'
;MRNILLRGLMIFSGLLLSLTLCAAKITAEKVGSKINVTINGRFFTSYIFPEDEKYPFFYPVNGPLSGGSVTSMRNAVYPHHTSLFFGCDQVNGGNYWQEGLDRGRIISVNAQIEKQGGDSVVITDECIWSRPGALSPVKDSRKYII
;
A
#
# COMPACT_ATOMS: atom_id res chain seq x y z
N MET A 1 3.79 79.22 -15.53
CA MET A 1 4.52 77.99 -15.91
C MET A 1 4.50 77.02 -14.73
N ARG A 2 3.92 75.83 -14.97
CA ARG A 2 4.14 74.52 -14.32
C ARG A 2 3.74 74.31 -12.85
N ASN A 3 2.51 73.80 -12.69
CA ASN A 3 2.05 72.98 -11.56
C ASN A 3 2.91 71.72 -11.42
N ILE A 4 3.33 71.37 -10.20
CA ILE A 4 3.95 70.06 -9.91
C ILE A 4 3.04 69.34 -8.91
N LEU A 5 2.17 68.48 -9.45
CA LEU A 5 1.43 67.49 -8.67
C LEU A 5 2.41 66.45 -8.13
N LEU A 6 2.47 66.30 -6.79
CA LEU A 6 3.07 65.13 -6.15
C LEU A 6 2.21 63.90 -6.47
N ARG A 7 2.75 62.95 -7.22
CA ARG A 7 2.17 61.61 -7.38
C ARG A 7 2.72 60.71 -6.26
N GLY A 8 1.88 60.40 -5.27
CA GLY A 8 2.19 59.36 -4.29
C GLY A 8 2.13 57.97 -4.93
N LEU A 9 3.26 57.27 -4.95
CA LEU A 9 3.37 55.88 -5.40
C LEU A 9 3.07 54.98 -4.19
N MET A 10 1.84 54.46 -4.09
CA MET A 10 1.55 53.39 -3.12
C MET A 10 2.19 52.08 -3.61
N ILE A 11 3.23 51.62 -2.90
CA ILE A 11 3.80 50.30 -3.11
C ILE A 11 2.96 49.31 -2.30
N PHE A 12 2.06 48.58 -2.97
CA PHE A 12 1.40 47.41 -2.39
C PHE A 12 2.42 46.27 -2.34
N SER A 13 3.09 46.13 -1.20
CA SER A 13 3.88 44.93 -0.89
C SER A 13 2.90 43.77 -0.67
N GLY A 14 2.63 43.01 -1.73
CA GLY A 14 1.88 41.76 -1.64
C GLY A 14 2.72 40.74 -0.88
N LEU A 15 2.35 40.47 0.36
CA LEU A 15 2.91 39.38 1.15
C LEU A 15 2.52 38.06 0.48
N LEU A 16 3.42 37.50 -0.35
CA LEU A 16 3.26 36.18 -0.93
C LEU A 16 3.32 35.17 0.21
N LEU A 17 2.16 34.73 0.70
CA LEU A 17 2.05 33.57 1.57
C LEU A 17 2.47 32.34 0.75
N SER A 18 3.72 31.91 0.91
CA SER A 18 4.16 30.62 0.40
C SER A 18 3.46 29.52 1.20
N LEU A 19 2.32 29.04 0.71
CA LEU A 19 1.71 27.80 1.18
C LEU A 19 2.72 26.69 0.93
N THR A 20 3.43 26.28 1.98
CA THR A 20 4.28 25.11 1.92
C THR A 20 3.35 23.92 1.75
N LEU A 21 3.29 23.36 0.53
CA LEU A 21 2.63 22.08 0.31
C LEU A 21 3.44 21.04 1.12
N CYS A 22 2.98 20.72 2.34
CA CYS A 22 3.56 19.61 3.07
C CYS A 22 3.18 18.35 2.30
N ALA A 23 4.17 17.66 1.72
CA ALA A 23 3.95 16.35 1.11
C ALA A 23 3.19 15.47 2.12
N ALA A 24 2.21 14.70 1.62
CA ALA A 24 1.44 13.82 2.49
C ALA A 24 2.40 12.95 3.29
N LYS A 25 2.29 12.95 4.63
CA LYS A 25 3.19 12.18 5.49
C LYS A 25 2.80 10.71 5.42
N ILE A 26 3.46 9.94 4.56
CA ILE A 26 3.25 8.50 4.45
C ILE A 26 4.23 7.78 5.38
N THR A 27 3.71 6.90 6.22
CA THR A 27 4.50 6.14 7.21
C THR A 27 4.07 4.68 7.21
N ALA A 28 4.96 3.80 7.63
CA ALA A 28 4.69 2.37 7.75
C ALA A 28 5.27 1.77 9.02
N GLU A 29 4.58 0.79 9.57
CA GLU A 29 4.98 0.06 10.77
C GLU A 29 4.74 -1.42 10.58
N LYS A 30 5.77 -2.24 10.86
CA LYS A 30 5.64 -3.70 10.85
C LYS A 30 5.24 -4.19 12.24
N VAL A 31 4.10 -4.87 12.33
CA VAL A 31 3.56 -5.46 13.57
C VAL A 31 3.23 -6.93 13.29
N GLY A 32 4.06 -7.83 13.81
CA GLY A 32 3.95 -9.27 13.52
C GLY A 32 4.00 -9.55 12.01
N SER A 33 2.99 -10.25 11.51
CA SER A 33 2.83 -10.63 10.09
C SER A 33 2.06 -9.59 9.26
N LYS A 34 2.15 -8.31 9.64
CA LYS A 34 1.49 -7.19 8.95
C LYS A 34 2.39 -5.97 8.87
N ILE A 35 2.28 -5.20 7.80
CA ILE A 35 2.85 -3.85 7.67
C ILE A 35 1.70 -2.87 7.48
N ASN A 36 1.45 -2.04 8.48
CA ASN A 36 0.42 -1.01 8.46
C ASN A 36 0.96 0.25 7.79
N VAL A 37 0.19 0.84 6.89
CA VAL A 37 0.53 2.07 6.18
C VAL A 37 -0.47 3.15 6.55
N THR A 38 0.05 4.33 6.85
CA THR A 38 -0.72 5.49 7.30
C THR A 38 -0.36 6.70 6.44
N ILE A 39 -1.37 7.45 5.98
CA ILE A 39 -1.23 8.68 5.21
C ILE A 39 -1.79 9.83 6.04
N ASN A 40 -0.97 10.83 6.34
CA ASN A 40 -1.36 11.99 7.17
C ASN A 40 -1.97 11.58 8.53
N GLY A 41 -1.38 10.57 9.18
CA GLY A 41 -1.85 10.06 10.47
C GLY A 41 -3.13 9.22 10.40
N ARG A 42 -3.69 8.98 9.21
CA ARG A 42 -4.89 8.15 9.00
C ARG A 42 -4.53 6.81 8.36
N PHE A 43 -5.10 5.73 8.89
CA PHE A 43 -4.86 4.39 8.39
C PHE A 43 -5.32 4.21 6.94
N PHE A 44 -4.40 3.77 6.08
CA PHE A 44 -4.64 3.61 4.65
C PHE A 44 -4.82 2.13 4.26
N THR A 45 -3.85 1.27 4.60
CA THR A 45 -3.90 -0.16 4.30
C THR A 45 -2.95 -0.95 5.20
N SER A 46 -3.11 -2.27 5.22
CA SER A 46 -2.11 -3.19 5.76
C SER A 46 -1.70 -4.20 4.70
N TYR A 47 -0.39 -4.37 4.49
CA TYR A 47 0.13 -5.58 3.82
C TYR A 47 0.15 -6.71 4.84
N ILE A 48 -0.62 -7.77 4.61
CA ILE A 48 -0.89 -8.86 5.55
C ILE A 48 -0.32 -10.15 4.95
N PHE A 49 0.52 -10.85 5.71
CA PHE A 49 1.30 -12.00 5.23
C PHE A 49 1.46 -13.12 6.28
N PRO A 50 0.41 -13.55 7.00
CA PRO A 50 0.55 -14.60 8.00
C PRO A 50 0.67 -15.99 7.36
N GLU A 51 1.23 -16.93 8.12
CA GLU A 51 1.45 -18.31 7.68
C GLU A 51 0.20 -19.18 7.63
N ASP A 52 -0.98 -18.68 8.01
CA ASP A 52 -2.26 -19.38 7.93
C ASP A 52 -3.15 -18.87 6.77
N GLU A 53 -2.60 -18.01 5.91
CA GLU A 53 -3.30 -17.49 4.73
C GLU A 53 -2.79 -18.12 3.43
N LYS A 54 -3.60 -18.03 2.38
CA LYS A 54 -3.27 -18.52 1.05
C LYS A 54 -2.11 -17.76 0.41
N TYR A 55 -2.05 -16.45 0.61
CA TYR A 55 -1.06 -15.55 0.03
C TYR A 55 -1.04 -14.21 0.77
N PRO A 56 0.01 -13.38 0.59
CA PRO A 56 0.01 -12.02 1.09
C PRO A 56 -0.96 -11.11 0.33
N PHE A 57 -1.63 -10.20 1.03
CA PHE A 57 -2.61 -9.28 0.46
C PHE A 57 -2.65 -7.93 1.20
N PHE A 58 -3.25 -6.93 0.57
CA PHE A 58 -3.53 -5.62 1.16
C PHE A 58 -4.99 -5.53 1.58
N TYR A 59 -5.27 -5.25 2.86
CA TYR A 59 -6.63 -5.01 3.32
C TYR A 59 -6.71 -4.16 4.59
N PRO A 60 -7.73 -3.28 4.71
CA PRO A 60 -8.50 -2.70 3.61
C PRO A 60 -7.61 -1.85 2.71
N VAL A 61 -8.09 -1.45 1.54
CA VAL A 61 -7.49 -0.34 0.79
C VAL A 61 -8.44 0.84 0.93
N ASN A 62 -8.08 1.82 1.75
CA ASN A 62 -8.93 2.97 2.04
C ASN A 62 -8.64 4.14 1.09
N GLY A 63 -9.66 4.93 0.76
CA GLY A 63 -9.47 6.20 0.07
C GLY A 63 -8.68 7.18 0.95
N PRO A 64 -7.57 7.77 0.48
CA PRO A 64 -6.69 8.61 1.31
C PRO A 64 -7.36 9.92 1.78
N LEU A 65 -8.43 10.35 1.10
CA LEU A 65 -9.21 11.54 1.47
C LEU A 65 -10.41 11.21 2.35
N SER A 66 -11.19 10.20 1.99
CA SER A 66 -12.45 9.85 2.66
C SER A 66 -12.27 8.90 3.84
N GLY A 67 -11.20 8.10 3.87
CA GLY A 67 -11.00 7.01 4.82
C GLY A 67 -11.90 5.78 4.59
N GLY A 68 -12.82 5.84 3.62
CA GLY A 68 -13.69 4.71 3.27
C GLY A 68 -12.95 3.64 2.47
N SER A 69 -13.19 2.37 2.78
CA SER A 69 -12.62 1.25 2.01
C SER A 69 -13.17 1.22 0.58
N VAL A 70 -12.29 1.04 -0.40
CA VAL A 70 -12.66 0.80 -1.81
C VAL A 70 -12.59 -0.69 -2.18
N THR A 71 -12.18 -1.53 -1.24
CA THR A 71 -12.15 -2.99 -1.38
C THR A 71 -12.96 -3.69 -0.30
N SER A 72 -13.19 -4.99 -0.47
CA SER A 72 -13.81 -5.87 0.52
C SER A 72 -12.99 -7.15 0.68
N MET A 73 -13.33 -7.94 1.70
CA MET A 73 -12.67 -9.21 2.00
C MET A 73 -13.71 -10.24 2.44
N ARG A 74 -13.62 -11.46 1.91
CA ARG A 74 -14.40 -12.65 2.30
C ARG A 74 -15.89 -12.38 2.47
N ASN A 75 -16.52 -11.83 1.44
CA ASN A 75 -17.98 -11.68 1.46
C ASN A 75 -18.65 -13.04 1.23
N ALA A 76 -19.93 -13.17 1.59
CA ALA A 76 -20.63 -14.45 1.65
C ALA A 76 -20.50 -15.31 0.39
N VAL A 77 -20.72 -14.71 -0.78
CA VAL A 77 -20.66 -15.41 -2.07
C VAL A 77 -19.24 -15.58 -2.60
N TYR A 78 -18.27 -14.80 -2.11
CA TYR A 78 -16.87 -14.84 -2.52
C TYR A 78 -15.94 -15.00 -1.29
N PRO A 79 -15.98 -16.16 -0.60
CA PRO A 79 -15.28 -16.38 0.67
C PRO A 79 -13.75 -16.44 0.54
N HIS A 80 -13.21 -16.59 -0.66
CA HIS A 80 -11.77 -16.61 -0.94
C HIS A 80 -11.25 -15.28 -1.50
N HIS A 81 -12.13 -14.31 -1.82
CA HIS A 81 -11.69 -13.01 -2.31
C HIS A 81 -11.10 -12.17 -1.17
N THR A 82 -9.86 -11.72 -1.35
CA THR A 82 -9.13 -10.93 -0.35
C THR A 82 -8.57 -9.67 -1.01
N SER A 83 -9.43 -8.65 -1.10
CA SER A 83 -9.02 -7.27 -1.45
C SER A 83 -8.01 -7.20 -2.62
N LEU A 84 -6.82 -6.63 -2.41
CA LEU A 84 -5.76 -6.50 -3.42
C LEU A 84 -4.62 -7.45 -3.11
N PHE A 85 -4.23 -8.29 -4.06
CA PHE A 85 -3.11 -9.23 -3.93
C PHE A 85 -2.48 -9.51 -5.29
N PHE A 86 -1.31 -10.15 -5.27
CA PHE A 86 -0.66 -10.67 -6.48
C PHE A 86 -0.58 -12.20 -6.39
N GLY A 87 -1.11 -12.87 -7.41
CA GLY A 87 -1.17 -14.32 -7.48
C GLY A 87 -1.80 -14.82 -8.78
N CYS A 88 -1.93 -16.13 -8.89
CA CYS A 88 -2.57 -16.84 -9.98
C CYS A 88 -3.33 -18.03 -9.39
N ASP A 89 -4.38 -18.51 -10.05
CA ASP A 89 -5.16 -19.64 -9.55
C ASP A 89 -4.37 -20.95 -9.66
N GLN A 90 -4.25 -21.52 -10.86
CA GLN A 90 -3.60 -22.82 -11.07
C GLN A 90 -2.25 -22.69 -11.77
N VAL A 91 -1.19 -23.15 -11.11
CA VAL A 91 0.19 -23.14 -11.66
C VAL A 91 0.91 -24.44 -11.31
N ASN A 92 1.44 -25.13 -12.33
CA ASN A 92 2.22 -26.36 -12.17
C ASN A 92 1.58 -27.40 -11.22
N GLY A 93 0.25 -27.57 -11.34
CA GLY A 93 -0.56 -28.49 -10.55
C GLY A 93 -0.97 -28.01 -9.15
N GLY A 94 -0.52 -26.85 -8.68
CA GLY A 94 -1.00 -26.24 -7.42
C GLY A 94 -2.16 -25.28 -7.66
N ASN A 95 -3.00 -25.11 -6.64
CA ASN A 95 -4.00 -24.06 -6.55
C ASN A 95 -3.60 -23.03 -5.48
N TYR A 96 -3.28 -21.81 -5.92
CA TYR A 96 -2.72 -20.75 -5.08
C TYR A 96 -3.71 -19.63 -4.80
N TRP A 97 -4.95 -19.70 -5.30
CA TRP A 97 -5.95 -18.65 -5.08
C TRP A 97 -7.09 -19.09 -4.15
N GLN A 98 -7.69 -20.24 -4.41
CA GLN A 98 -8.88 -20.72 -3.70
C GLN A 98 -8.57 -22.01 -2.92
N GLU A 99 -9.59 -22.64 -2.36
CA GLU A 99 -9.49 -23.96 -1.71
C GLU A 99 -8.65 -23.97 -0.41
N GLY A 100 -8.35 -25.15 0.13
CA GLY A 100 -7.57 -25.34 1.36
C GLY A 100 -6.07 -25.09 1.19
N LEU A 101 -5.38 -24.76 2.28
CA LEU A 101 -3.93 -24.47 2.30
C LEU A 101 -3.06 -25.62 1.74
N ASP A 102 -3.55 -26.86 1.83
CA ASP A 102 -2.93 -28.07 1.31
C ASP A 102 -2.88 -28.12 -0.23
N ARG A 103 -3.63 -27.25 -0.91
CA ARG A 103 -3.73 -27.21 -2.38
C ARG A 103 -2.68 -26.33 -3.04
N GLY A 104 -2.05 -25.45 -2.27
CA GLY A 104 -1.06 -24.50 -2.75
C GLY A 104 -1.16 -23.16 -2.03
N ARG A 105 -0.02 -22.52 -1.81
CA ARG A 105 0.12 -21.26 -1.08
C ARG A 105 1.22 -20.42 -1.66
N ILE A 106 1.09 -19.11 -1.58
CA ILE A 106 2.19 -18.17 -1.80
C ILE A 106 2.64 -17.72 -0.42
N ILE A 107 3.84 -18.09 -0.02
CA ILE A 107 4.35 -17.86 1.33
C ILE A 107 5.28 -16.66 1.28
N SER A 108 4.97 -15.61 2.03
CA SER A 108 5.91 -14.51 2.28
C SER A 108 7.08 -15.03 3.10
N VAL A 109 8.31 -14.76 2.64
CA VAL A 109 9.52 -15.16 3.35
C VAL A 109 10.34 -13.97 3.83
N ASN A 110 10.13 -12.77 3.28
CA ASN A 110 10.94 -11.61 3.66
C ASN A 110 10.22 -10.26 3.45
N ALA A 111 9.01 -10.11 4.00
CA ALA A 111 8.29 -8.84 3.92
C ALA A 111 8.99 -7.77 4.78
N GLN A 112 9.41 -6.66 4.19
CA GLN A 112 10.14 -5.56 4.86
C GLN A 112 9.64 -4.19 4.42
N ILE A 113 9.89 -3.19 5.26
CA ILE A 113 9.78 -1.77 4.90
C ILE A 113 11.15 -1.33 4.41
N GLU A 114 11.31 -1.14 3.10
CA GLU A 114 12.55 -0.67 2.48
C GLU A 114 12.69 0.85 2.63
N LYS A 115 11.58 1.60 2.53
CA LYS A 115 11.53 3.06 2.70
C LYS A 115 10.23 3.45 3.38
N GLN A 116 10.27 4.46 4.23
CA GLN A 116 9.08 5.18 4.70
C GLN A 116 9.39 6.64 4.99
N GLY A 117 8.35 7.46 5.08
CA GLY A 117 8.45 8.89 5.37
C GLY A 117 8.47 9.75 4.11
N GLY A 118 8.15 11.04 4.29
CA GLY A 118 7.94 11.93 3.17
C GLY A 118 6.75 11.47 2.33
N ASP A 119 6.96 11.39 1.02
CA ASP A 119 5.94 11.20 -0.01
C ASP A 119 5.60 9.75 -0.35
N SER A 120 6.31 8.77 0.22
CA SER A 120 6.16 7.37 -0.16
C SER A 120 6.58 6.37 0.90
N VAL A 121 5.97 5.19 0.83
CA VAL A 121 6.42 3.97 1.49
C VAL A 121 6.79 2.95 0.42
N VAL A 122 7.88 2.22 0.66
CA VAL A 122 8.27 1.09 -0.17
C VAL A 122 8.27 -0.17 0.70
N ILE A 123 7.42 -1.12 0.32
CA ILE A 123 7.40 -2.46 0.90
C ILE A 123 8.03 -3.41 -0.09
N THR A 124 8.95 -4.25 0.37
CA THR A 124 9.51 -5.35 -0.41
C THR A 124 9.11 -6.68 0.21
N ASP A 125 8.98 -7.71 -0.62
CA ASP A 125 8.79 -9.07 -0.15
C ASP A 125 9.45 -10.06 -1.11
N GLU A 126 9.84 -11.21 -0.59
CA GLU A 126 10.16 -12.39 -1.37
C GLU A 126 9.10 -13.44 -1.08
N CYS A 127 8.59 -14.10 -2.12
CA CYS A 127 7.51 -15.06 -2.01
C CYS A 127 7.89 -16.40 -2.65
N ILE A 128 7.51 -17.49 -1.98
CA ILE A 128 7.70 -18.86 -2.46
C ILE A 128 6.33 -19.50 -2.67
N TRP A 129 6.11 -20.06 -3.85
CA TRP A 129 4.88 -20.77 -4.17
C TRP A 129 5.06 -22.22 -3.77
N SER A 130 4.32 -22.69 -2.78
CA SER A 130 4.52 -24.01 -2.18
C SER A 130 3.25 -24.84 -2.18
N ARG A 131 3.39 -26.14 -2.39
CA ARG A 131 2.34 -27.14 -2.15
C ARG A 131 2.97 -28.43 -1.60
N PRO A 132 2.25 -29.22 -0.79
CA PRO A 132 2.75 -30.47 -0.25
C PRO A 132 3.21 -31.44 -1.36
N GLY A 133 4.35 -32.10 -1.12
CA GLY A 133 4.85 -33.17 -2.00
C GLY A 133 5.40 -32.71 -3.35
N ALA A 134 5.59 -31.41 -3.59
CA ALA A 134 6.17 -30.89 -4.83
C ALA A 134 7.23 -29.82 -4.54
N LEU A 135 8.16 -29.66 -5.49
CA LEU A 135 9.06 -28.52 -5.51
C LEU A 135 8.28 -27.24 -5.81
N SER A 136 8.75 -26.12 -5.23
CA SER A 136 8.21 -24.80 -5.50
C SER A 136 8.33 -24.45 -6.99
N PRO A 137 7.24 -24.18 -7.72
CA PRO A 137 7.32 -23.83 -9.13
C PRO A 137 7.77 -22.39 -9.37
N VAL A 138 7.57 -21.50 -8.39
CA VAL A 138 7.82 -20.05 -8.54
C VAL A 138 8.42 -19.49 -7.27
N LYS A 139 9.46 -18.69 -7.45
CA LYS A 139 9.95 -17.74 -6.46
C LYS A 139 9.83 -16.35 -7.07
N ASP A 140 9.20 -15.43 -6.37
CA ASP A 140 8.99 -14.07 -6.87
C ASP A 140 9.48 -13.02 -5.87
N SER A 141 9.86 -11.86 -6.39
CA SER A 141 10.28 -10.70 -5.60
C SER A 141 9.33 -9.55 -5.90
N ARG A 142 8.83 -8.92 -4.84
CA ARG A 142 7.77 -7.91 -4.88
C ARG A 142 8.30 -6.59 -4.39
N LYS A 143 7.90 -5.52 -5.07
CA LYS A 143 8.12 -4.14 -4.65
C LYS A 143 6.83 -3.37 -4.82
N TYR A 144 6.28 -2.90 -3.69
CA TYR A 144 5.10 -2.07 -3.65
C TYR A 144 5.52 -0.65 -3.29
N ILE A 145 5.13 0.31 -4.11
CA ILE A 145 5.35 1.74 -3.88
C ILE A 145 3.97 2.34 -3.61
N ILE A 146 3.81 2.91 -2.41
CA ILE A 146 2.59 3.54 -1.93
C ILE A 146 2.87 5.02 -1.71
#